data_AF-A0A6B3I077-F1
#
_entry.id   AF-A0A6B3I077-F1
#
_cell.length_a   1.000
_cell.length_b   1.000
_cell.length_c   1.000
_cell.angle_alpha   90.00
_cell.angle_beta   90.00
_cell.angle_gamma   90.00
#
_symmetry.space_group_name_H-M   'P 1'
#
loop_
_entity.id
_entity.type
_entity.pdbx_description
1 polymer ?
#
loop_
_entity_poly.entity_id
_entity_poly.type
_entity_poly.pdbx_seq_one_letter_code
_entity_poly.pdbx_strand_id
1 'polypeptide(L)' 'MKSPLLSLPGAVAAEGRDEGVAGHYGDLFREQRALADGNGLVDLSHRGVVTVTGDDRLSW' A
#
# COMPACT_ATOMS: atom_id res chain seq x y z
N MET A 1 -4.54 -1.26 10.84
CA MET A 1 -3.44 -0.37 11.30
C MET A 1 -3.49 0.87 10.43
N LYS A 2 -3.28 2.08 10.97
CA LYS A 2 -3.30 3.31 10.17
C LYS A 2 -1.88 3.63 9.69
N SER A 3 -1.69 3.73 8.39
CA SER A 3 -0.42 4.10 7.80
C SER A 3 -0.02 5.53 8.15
N PRO A 4 1.27 5.80 8.44
CA PRO A 4 1.81 7.15 8.52
C PRO A 4 1.63 7.93 7.21
N LEU A 5 1.64 7.25 6.05
CA LEU A 5 1.49 7.90 4.75
C LEU A 5 0.09 8.48 4.54
N LEU A 6 -0.93 7.94 5.22
CA LEU A 6 -2.28 8.50 5.23
C LEU A 6 -2.36 9.87 5.94
N SER A 7 -1.30 10.32 6.60
CA SER A 7 -1.22 11.67 7.18
C SER A 7 -0.59 12.72 6.25
N LEU A 8 -0.11 12.31 5.07
CA LEU A 8 0.49 13.24 4.11
C LEU A 8 -0.55 14.21 3.53
N PRO A 9 -0.14 15.44 3.17
CA PRO A 9 -1.04 16.39 2.51
C PRO A 9 -1.69 15.80 1.26
N GLY A 10 -3.00 16.01 1.11
CA GLY A 10 -3.77 15.53 -0.04
C GLY A 10 -4.15 14.04 0.00
N ALA A 11 -3.71 13.29 1.02
CA ALA A 11 -4.10 11.90 1.19
C ALA A 11 -5.62 11.76 1.34
N VAL A 12 -6.23 10.98 0.44
CA VAL A 12 -7.62 10.55 0.53
C VAL A 12 -7.63 9.10 0.96
N ALA A 13 -8.35 8.79 2.04
CA ALA A 13 -8.42 7.44 2.59
C ALA A 13 -9.02 6.45 1.59
N ALA A 14 -8.42 5.26 1.49
CA ALA A 14 -9.04 4.14 0.79
C ALA A 14 -10.13 3.49 1.67
N GLU A 15 -11.01 2.74 1.02
CA GLU A 15 -12.18 2.10 1.64
C GLU A 15 -12.13 0.57 1.52
N GLY A 16 -12.94 -0.13 2.33
CA GLY A 16 -13.04 -1.58 2.29
C GLY A 16 -11.75 -2.29 2.68
N ARG A 17 -11.25 -3.19 1.82
CA ARG A 17 -10.07 -4.02 2.13
C ARG A 17 -8.78 -3.21 2.29
N ASP A 18 -8.76 -2.00 1.76
CA ASP A 18 -7.61 -1.09 1.81
C ASP A 18 -7.79 0.02 2.86
N GLU A 19 -8.77 -0.12 3.78
CA GLU A 19 -8.90 0.80 4.92
C GLU A 19 -7.60 0.91 5.72
N GLY A 20 -7.21 2.15 6.01
CA GLY A 20 -6.01 2.48 6.78
C GLY A 20 -4.82 2.96 5.95
N VAL A 21 -4.89 2.93 4.61
CA VAL A 21 -3.92 3.56 3.69
C VAL A 21 -4.59 4.64 2.83
N ALA A 22 -3.78 5.43 2.10
CA ALA A 22 -4.28 6.39 1.13
C ALA A 22 -4.63 5.70 -0.20
N GLY A 23 -5.79 6.02 -0.78
CA GLY A 23 -6.14 5.63 -2.15
C GLY A 23 -5.45 6.48 -3.21
N HIS A 24 -5.21 7.76 -2.90
CA HIS A 24 -4.41 8.70 -3.69
C HIS A 24 -4.01 9.92 -2.84
N TYR A 25 -3.15 10.79 -3.38
CA TYR A 25 -2.62 12.00 -2.72
C TYR A 25 -3.10 13.32 -3.34
N GLY A 26 -4.01 13.28 -4.30
CA GLY A 26 -4.83 14.43 -4.71
C GLY A 26 -5.01 14.59 -6.21
N ASP A 27 -4.23 13.88 -7.03
CA ASP A 27 -4.37 13.85 -8.49
C ASP A 27 -4.36 12.40 -8.96
N LEU A 28 -5.48 11.71 -8.70
CA LEU A 28 -5.67 10.27 -8.91
C LEU A 28 -5.17 9.79 -10.29
N PHE A 29 -5.52 10.51 -11.36
CA PHE A 29 -5.14 10.09 -12.72
C PHE A 29 -3.68 10.36 -13.05
N ARG A 30 -3.07 11.44 -12.53
CA ARG A 30 -1.63 11.68 -12.67
C ARG A 30 -0.82 10.64 -11.90
N GLU A 31 -1.24 10.33 -10.68
CA GLU A 31 -0.63 9.31 -9.83
C GLU A 31 -0.70 7.92 -10.49
N GLN A 32 -1.86 7.56 -11.06
CA GLN A 32 -2.01 6.29 -11.79
C GLN A 32 -1.07 6.19 -13.00
N ARG A 33 -0.92 7.25 -13.79
CA ARG A 33 0.02 7.27 -14.93
C ARG A 33 1.47 7.15 -14.45
N ALA A 34 1.86 7.91 -13.43
CA ALA A 34 3.21 7.83 -12.87
C ALA A 34 3.53 6.43 -12.33
N LEU A 35 2.55 5.76 -11.70
CA LEU A 35 2.68 4.37 -11.26
C LEU A 35 2.86 3.41 -12.45
N ALA A 36 2.08 3.56 -13.52
CA ALA A 36 2.22 2.75 -14.74
C ALA A 36 3.59 2.95 -15.42
N ASP A 37 4.14 4.17 -15.34
CA ASP A 37 5.48 4.52 -15.84
C ASP A 37 6.62 4.09 -14.89
N GLY A 38 6.32 3.46 -13.76
CA GLY A 38 7.30 2.98 -12.78
C GLY A 38 7.87 4.05 -11.83
N ASN A 39 7.30 5.25 -11.81
CA ASN A 39 7.72 6.40 -10.99
C ASN A 39 6.80 6.64 -9.79
N GLY A 40 5.96 5.67 -9.42
CA GLY A 40 5.01 5.75 -8.31
C GLY A 40 5.36 4.81 -7.15
N LEU A 41 4.63 4.95 -6.05
CA LEU A 41 4.66 4.03 -4.91
C LEU A 41 3.25 3.53 -4.60
N VAL A 42 3.16 2.37 -3.95
CA VAL A 42 1.92 1.86 -3.37
C VAL A 42 2.19 1.56 -1.90
N ASP A 43 1.37 2.11 -1.03
CA ASP A 43 1.40 1.79 0.40
C ASP A 43 0.60 0.50 0.64
N LEU A 44 1.30 -0.55 1.10
CA LEU A 44 0.71 -1.83 1.48
C LEU A 44 0.91 -2.14 2.97
N SER A 45 1.20 -1.13 3.79
CA SER A 45 1.48 -1.30 5.22
C SER A 45 0.29 -1.83 6.03
N HIS A 46 -0.94 -1.81 5.48
CA HIS A 46 -2.10 -2.50 6.05
C HIS A 46 -2.04 -4.02 5.90
N ARG A 47 -1.19 -4.56 5.03
CA ARG A 47 -1.01 -6.01 4.88
C ARG A 47 -0.15 -6.59 6.00
N GLY A 48 -0.63 -7.70 6.57
CA GLY A 48 0.18 -8.49 7.50
C GLY A 48 1.34 -9.16 6.78
N VAL A 49 2.51 -9.17 7.43
CA VAL A 49 3.69 -9.93 6.98
C VAL A 49 3.89 -11.09 7.94
N VAL A 50 4.04 -12.30 7.39
CA VAL A 50 4.28 -13.53 8.16
C VAL A 50 5.62 -14.11 7.72
N THR A 51 6.45 -14.49 8.69
CA THR A 51 7.71 -15.20 8.44
C THR A 51 7.50 -16.68 8.68
N VAL A 52 7.85 -17.51 7.70
CA VAL A 52 7.83 -18.98 7.81
C VAL A 52 9.27 -19.48 7.93
N THR A 53 9.56 -20.29 8.95
CA THR A 53 10.90 -20.82 9.26
C THR A 53 10.88 -22.34 9.36
N GLY A 54 12.06 -22.97 9.44
CA GLY A 54 12.23 -24.43 9.50
C GLY A 54 12.66 -25.06 8.18
N ASP A 55 13.11 -26.32 8.27
CA ASP A 55 13.69 -27.04 7.14
C ASP A 55 12.67 -27.26 6.01
N ASP A 56 11.40 -27.53 6.37
CA ASP A 56 10.32 -27.83 5.43
C ASP A 56 9.62 -26.59 4.85
N ARG A 57 10.02 -25.36 5.21
CA ARG A 57 9.31 -24.12 4.80
C ARG A 57 9.17 -23.91 3.28
N LEU A 58 9.96 -24.62 2.46
CA LEU A 58 9.97 -24.53 1.00
C LEU A 58 9.32 -25.73 0.31
N SER A 59 9.04 -26.81 1.05
CA SER A 59 8.48 -28.06 0.53
C SER A 59 7.00 -28.25 0.90
N TRP A 60 6.43 -27.32 1.66
CA TRP A 60 5.03 -27.31 2.05
C TRP A 60 4.13 -26.67 1.00
#